data_AF-S0F4Q0-F1
#
_entry.id   AF-S0F4Q0-F1
#
_cell.length_a   1.000
_cell.length_b   1.000
_cell.length_c   1.000
_cell.angle_alpha   90.00
_cell.angle_beta   90.00
_cell.angle_gamma   90.00
#
_symmetry.space_group_name_H-M   'P 1'
#
loop_
_entity.id
_entity.type
_entity.pdbx_description
1 polymer ?
#
loop_
_entity_poly.entity_id
_entity_poly.type
_entity_poly.pdbx_seq_one_letter_code
_entity_poly.pdbx_strand_id
1 'polypeptide(L)'
;MINISSSNLAKIIEAYKVYFKEYFSIELYKWKAVRCFLAYWDIEAVNFKGMLKQALSKTENLLTLMNNYPRNMLEEFCELDETKVREMFRELFDENQNVVFRINQFRKNADELLRLWGKGKQHYQTLNAITTYLWLRYPDKYYIYKYSCARKMVRELMPSMVLKKGSGAEEVSEVFKLYDEIAKVLQKDADIRKMLDNVLTEDCYPDKNLRTAVVDLAYFVGRYYHPEPKMLPEPGTKVQTWIYSPGEGARKWDECVAKNKMYLGWDDMGDFDLYETREDMRTRMKELYGEEKDYRNDSLATWEFTSEMNIGDVVFAKKGRGCIIGRGIVTGDYEYDKSRDEYRHVRSVKWDKVGEWTLKEPLAMKTLTNVTSYANYVENLNKMLESRTEPETASNYWWLCANPKIWSMTGWMVGEEQDYTLYNTAGNKRRVFQHFLDARVGDKVICYEANPTKQISGLAVISKESDGERICFRKIETLASPVDLSEVKSMPELANMEFLVNPNGS
;
A
#
# COMPACT_ATOMS: atom_id res chain seq x y z
N MET A 1 30.88 -19.21 -5.96
CA MET A 1 30.20 -18.27 -6.88
C MET A 1 28.74 -18.22 -6.48
N ILE A 2 28.20 -17.02 -6.29
CA ILE A 2 26.76 -16.83 -6.06
C ILE A 2 26.06 -17.08 -7.39
N ASN A 3 25.02 -17.92 -7.41
CA ASN A 3 24.26 -18.20 -8.62
C ASN A 3 23.16 -17.14 -8.78
N ILE A 4 23.38 -16.16 -9.65
CA ILE A 4 22.40 -15.10 -9.96
C ILE A 4 21.64 -15.43 -11.23
N SER A 5 20.37 -15.01 -11.31
CA SER A 5 19.54 -15.13 -12.51
C SER A 5 20.02 -14.15 -13.59
N SER A 6 20.95 -14.59 -14.44
CA SER A 6 21.53 -13.76 -15.51
C SER A 6 20.49 -13.22 -16.49
N SER A 7 19.43 -13.99 -16.78
CA SER A 7 18.35 -13.56 -17.68
C SER A 7 17.50 -12.44 -17.09
N ASN A 8 17.20 -12.50 -15.79
CA ASN A 8 16.48 -11.43 -15.10
C ASN A 8 17.36 -10.19 -14.95
N LEU A 9 18.65 -10.38 -14.65
CA LEU A 9 19.59 -9.26 -14.55
C LEU A 9 19.68 -8.49 -15.87
N ALA A 10 19.75 -9.19 -17.01
CA ALA A 10 19.78 -8.55 -18.32
C ALA A 10 18.52 -7.69 -18.56
N LYS A 11 17.32 -8.20 -18.22
CA LYS A 11 16.07 -7.43 -18.34
C LYS A 11 16.07 -6.19 -17.44
N ILE A 12 16.56 -6.32 -16.21
CA ILE A 12 16.70 -5.22 -15.26
C ILE A 12 17.65 -4.15 -15.81
N ILE A 13 18.80 -4.55 -16.36
CA ILE A 13 19.80 -3.64 -16.93
C ILE A 13 19.22 -2.87 -18.11
N GLU A 14 18.51 -3.55 -19.03
CA GLU A 14 17.87 -2.87 -20.16
C GLU A 14 16.78 -1.88 -19.71
N ALA A 15 15.95 -2.26 -18.73
CA ALA A 15 14.97 -1.34 -18.15
C ALA A 15 15.65 -0.15 -17.45
N TYR A 16 16.77 -0.41 -16.76
CA TYR A 16 17.57 0.63 -16.11
C TYR A 16 18.18 1.61 -17.13
N LYS A 17 18.67 1.13 -18.28
CA LYS A 17 19.18 2.00 -19.35
C LYS A 17 18.10 2.96 -19.88
N VAL A 18 16.84 2.51 -19.97
CA VAL A 18 15.71 3.36 -20.35
C VAL A 18 15.47 4.42 -19.26
N TYR A 19 15.33 4.00 -18.00
CA TYR A 19 15.16 4.90 -16.86
C TYR A 19 16.28 5.95 -16.76
N PHE A 20 17.52 5.53 -16.92
CA PHE A 20 18.69 6.38 -16.82
C PHE A 20 18.64 7.54 -17.83
N LYS A 21 18.21 7.30 -19.07
CA LYS A 21 18.12 8.36 -20.09
C LYS A 21 17.16 9.47 -19.71
N GLU A 22 16.10 9.15 -18.97
CA GLU A 22 15.03 10.10 -18.63
C GLU A 22 15.25 10.76 -17.26
N TYR A 23 15.75 10.01 -16.28
CA TYR A 23 15.76 10.43 -14.87
C TYR A 23 17.15 10.58 -14.25
N PHE A 24 18.25 10.34 -14.97
CA PHE A 24 19.56 10.33 -14.32
C PHE A 24 19.99 11.69 -13.74
N SER A 25 19.56 12.80 -14.34
CA SER A 25 19.93 14.15 -13.87
C SER A 25 19.54 14.40 -12.42
N ILE A 26 18.42 13.82 -11.96
CA ILE A 26 17.96 13.91 -10.57
C ILE A 26 18.66 12.91 -9.63
N GLU A 27 19.33 11.90 -10.17
CA GLU A 27 20.04 10.86 -9.39
C GLU A 27 21.54 11.15 -9.22
N LEU A 28 22.09 12.14 -9.94
CA LEU A 28 23.49 12.60 -9.88
C LEU A 28 23.99 12.90 -8.46
N TYR A 29 23.09 13.23 -7.53
CA TYR A 29 23.44 13.54 -6.15
C TYR A 29 24.24 12.43 -5.48
N LYS A 30 24.08 11.15 -5.86
CA LYS A 30 24.86 10.03 -5.27
C LYS A 30 26.35 10.18 -5.56
N TRP A 31 26.72 10.45 -6.81
CA TRP A 31 28.13 10.66 -7.19
C TRP A 31 28.71 11.94 -6.60
N LYS A 32 27.91 13.01 -6.51
CA LYS A 32 28.30 14.26 -5.85
C LYS A 32 28.50 14.09 -4.34
N ALA A 33 27.68 13.26 -3.69
CA ALA A 33 27.80 12.94 -2.27
C ALA A 33 29.15 12.27 -1.97
N VAL A 34 29.53 11.27 -2.76
CA VAL A 34 30.84 10.60 -2.63
C VAL A 34 31.98 11.59 -2.85
N ARG A 35 31.93 12.39 -3.93
CA ARG A 35 32.97 13.37 -4.23
C ARG A 35 33.15 14.37 -3.08
N CYS A 36 32.05 14.89 -2.56
CA CYS A 36 32.02 15.81 -1.43
C CYS A 36 32.63 15.18 -0.18
N PHE A 37 32.19 13.96 0.18
CA PHE A 37 32.69 13.29 1.37
C PHE A 37 34.20 13.05 1.27
N LEU A 38 34.69 12.49 0.16
CA LEU A 38 36.13 12.23 -0.03
C LEU A 38 36.99 13.50 -0.07
N ALA A 39 36.43 14.64 -0.47
CA ALA A 39 37.16 15.91 -0.53
C ALA A 39 37.36 16.55 0.85
N TYR A 40 36.43 16.31 1.79
CA TYR A 40 36.41 17.00 3.08
C TYR A 40 36.64 16.08 4.28
N TRP A 41 36.52 14.76 4.12
CA TRP A 41 36.67 13.83 5.22
C TRP A 41 38.10 13.78 5.75
N ASP A 42 38.27 14.17 7.01
CA ASP A 42 39.51 14.04 7.77
C ASP A 42 39.20 13.66 9.22
N ILE A 43 39.49 12.40 9.57
CA ILE A 43 39.21 11.86 10.90
C ILE A 43 40.05 12.51 12.01
N GLU A 44 41.17 13.14 11.65
CA GLU A 44 42.07 13.83 12.57
C GLU A 44 41.84 15.35 12.61
N ALA A 45 40.78 15.84 11.95
CA ALA A 45 40.46 17.27 11.90
C ALA A 45 40.33 17.87 13.32
N VAL A 46 40.94 19.03 13.51
CA VAL A 46 40.88 19.79 14.79
C VAL A 46 39.44 20.17 15.12
N ASN A 47 38.67 20.62 14.11
CA ASN A 47 37.22 20.87 14.23
C ASN A 47 36.48 19.71 13.57
N PHE A 48 36.38 18.58 14.27
CA PHE A 48 35.77 17.36 13.73
C PHE A 48 34.28 17.55 13.44
N LYS A 49 33.51 18.21 14.32
CA LYS A 49 32.09 18.53 14.03
C LYS A 49 31.92 19.33 12.73
N GLY A 50 32.71 20.39 12.55
CA GLY A 50 32.66 21.22 11.34
C GLY A 50 33.02 20.44 10.08
N MET A 51 34.07 19.62 10.16
CA MET A 51 34.48 18.71 9.10
C MET A 51 33.36 17.73 8.75
N LEU A 52 32.78 17.06 9.74
CA LEU A 52 31.71 16.06 9.55
C LEU A 52 30.50 16.68 8.84
N LYS A 53 30.07 17.87 9.28
CA LYS A 53 28.96 18.61 8.66
C LYS A 53 29.24 18.96 7.19
N GLN A 54 30.49 19.32 6.88
CA GLN A 54 30.91 19.65 5.52
C GLN A 54 30.98 18.41 4.63
N ALA A 55 31.60 17.32 5.12
CA ALA A 55 31.72 16.05 4.39
C ALA A 55 30.36 15.44 4.05
N LEU A 56 29.38 15.56 4.95
CA LEU A 56 28.00 15.08 4.74
C LEU A 56 27.08 16.09 4.05
N SER A 57 27.58 17.26 3.63
CA SER A 57 26.72 18.35 3.14
C SER A 57 25.90 18.02 1.89
N LYS A 58 26.34 17.06 1.06
CA LYS A 58 25.66 16.63 -0.18
C LYS A 58 24.84 15.35 -0.04
N THR A 59 24.49 14.97 1.19
CA THR A 59 23.81 13.69 1.48
C THR A 59 22.33 13.82 1.81
N GLU A 60 21.68 14.96 1.55
CA GLU A 60 20.29 15.20 2.00
C GLU A 60 19.35 14.07 1.55
N ASN A 61 19.37 13.69 0.27
CA ASN A 61 18.53 12.61 -0.26
C ASN A 61 18.82 11.20 0.32
N LEU A 62 19.91 11.01 1.06
CA LEU A 62 20.33 9.73 1.64
C LEU A 62 20.18 9.70 3.16
N LEU A 63 20.52 10.81 3.82
CA LEU A 63 20.67 10.91 5.27
C LEU A 63 19.74 11.96 5.89
N THR A 64 18.77 12.46 5.12
CA THR A 64 17.78 13.43 5.58
C THR A 64 16.48 13.23 4.78
N LEU A 65 15.54 12.47 5.36
CA LEU A 65 14.22 12.25 4.76
C LEU A 65 13.15 12.64 5.78
N MET A 66 11.92 12.89 5.30
CA MET A 66 10.77 13.24 6.15
C MET A 66 10.70 12.32 7.39
N ASN A 67 10.96 12.91 8.57
CA ASN A 67 10.97 12.25 9.87
C ASN A 67 12.09 11.20 10.10
N ASN A 68 13.18 11.26 9.34
CA ASN A 68 14.40 10.46 9.51
C ASN A 68 15.66 11.34 9.32
N TYR A 69 16.41 11.56 10.41
CA TYR A 69 17.48 12.57 10.46
C TYR A 69 18.83 12.04 10.97
N PRO A 70 19.40 10.97 10.38
CA PRO A 70 20.66 10.39 10.85
C PRO A 70 21.82 11.39 10.87
N ARG A 71 21.91 12.27 9.86
CA ARG A 71 22.95 13.31 9.82
C ARG A 71 22.82 14.28 11.00
N ASN A 72 21.62 14.84 11.21
CA ASN A 72 21.40 15.79 12.30
C ASN A 72 21.68 15.17 13.67
N MET A 73 21.32 13.90 13.86
CA MET A 73 21.64 13.20 15.12
C MET A 73 23.13 13.05 15.35
N LEU A 74 23.95 12.82 14.31
CA LEU A 74 25.41 12.84 14.47
C LEU A 74 25.92 14.22 14.86
N GLU A 75 25.34 15.30 14.31
CA GLU A 75 25.72 16.68 14.67
C GLU A 75 25.37 17.00 16.13
N GLU A 76 24.25 16.49 16.65
CA GLU A 76 23.84 16.57 18.06
C GLU A 76 24.76 15.72 18.96
N PHE A 77 25.07 14.50 18.53
CA PHE A 77 25.98 13.62 19.26
C PHE A 77 27.41 14.16 19.30
N CYS A 78 27.87 14.86 18.27
CA CYS A 78 29.17 15.54 18.31
C CYS A 78 29.21 16.67 19.33
N GLU A 79 28.11 17.40 19.57
CA GLU A 79 28.05 18.42 20.63
C GLU A 79 28.05 17.79 22.02
N LEU A 80 27.50 16.58 22.13
CA LEU A 80 27.49 15.84 23.39
C LEU A 80 28.86 15.22 23.71
N ASP A 81 29.43 14.48 22.75
CA ASP A 81 30.71 13.79 22.90
C ASP A 81 31.38 13.60 21.52
N GLU A 82 32.11 14.63 21.09
CA GLU A 82 32.85 14.61 19.82
C GLU A 82 33.84 13.45 19.74
N THR A 83 34.50 13.11 20.87
CA THR A 83 35.51 12.06 20.91
C THR A 83 34.89 10.70 20.62
N LYS A 84 33.74 10.40 21.26
CA LYS A 84 33.02 9.15 21.03
C LYS A 84 32.54 9.04 19.57
N VAL A 85 31.96 10.09 18.99
CA VAL A 85 31.53 10.05 17.58
C VAL A 85 32.71 9.85 16.64
N ARG A 86 33.85 10.48 16.92
CA ARG A 86 35.10 10.27 16.17
C ARG A 86 35.55 8.81 16.24
N GLU A 87 35.57 8.21 17.43
CA GLU A 87 35.91 6.79 17.60
C GLU A 87 34.93 5.85 16.89
N MET A 88 33.63 6.16 16.88
CA MET A 88 32.64 5.39 16.13
C MET A 88 32.99 5.32 14.64
N PHE A 89 33.43 6.43 14.04
CA PHE A 89 33.85 6.46 12.64
C PHE A 89 35.23 5.80 12.43
N ARG A 90 36.18 5.93 13.36
CA ARG A 90 37.46 5.20 13.30
C ARG A 90 37.22 3.70 13.26
N GLU A 91 36.38 3.19 14.16
CA GLU A 91 36.01 1.78 14.21
C GLU A 91 35.22 1.35 12.97
N LEU A 92 34.23 2.15 12.54
CA LEU A 92 33.46 1.86 11.32
C LEU A 92 34.36 1.78 10.08
N PHE A 93 35.44 2.55 10.03
CA PHE A 93 36.34 2.61 8.87
C PHE A 93 37.60 1.75 9.04
N ASP A 94 37.71 0.94 10.09
CA ASP A 94 38.81 0.00 10.24
C ASP A 94 38.62 -1.25 9.36
N GLU A 95 39.24 -1.22 8.18
CA GLU A 95 39.14 -2.30 7.20
C GLU A 95 39.82 -3.62 7.62
N ASN A 96 40.54 -3.64 8.75
CA ASN A 96 41.09 -4.86 9.34
C ASN A 96 40.04 -5.65 10.14
N GLN A 97 38.87 -5.06 10.41
CA GLN A 97 37.79 -5.68 11.14
C GLN A 97 36.64 -6.09 10.22
N ASN A 98 35.94 -7.15 10.62
CA ASN A 98 34.76 -7.63 9.92
C ASN A 98 33.69 -6.54 9.81
N VAL A 99 33.10 -6.35 8.62
CA VAL A 99 32.13 -5.28 8.36
C VAL A 99 30.86 -5.41 9.21
N VAL A 100 30.38 -6.64 9.48
CA VAL A 100 29.20 -6.90 10.30
C VAL A 100 29.47 -6.45 11.74
N PHE A 101 30.65 -6.79 12.27
CA PHE A 101 31.08 -6.36 13.59
C PHE A 101 31.09 -4.83 13.70
N ARG A 102 31.73 -4.14 12.74
CA ARG A 102 31.83 -2.68 12.72
C ARG A 102 30.47 -1.98 12.67
N ILE A 103 29.55 -2.47 11.84
CA ILE A 103 28.18 -1.94 11.76
C ILE A 103 27.47 -2.09 13.11
N ASN A 104 27.58 -3.27 13.74
CA ASN A 104 26.95 -3.55 15.03
C ASN A 104 27.53 -2.67 16.15
N GLN A 105 28.85 -2.43 16.17
CA GLN A 105 29.47 -1.53 17.16
C GLN A 105 29.04 -0.08 16.96
N PHE A 106 28.97 0.41 15.71
CA PHE A 106 28.46 1.75 15.44
C PHE A 106 27.04 1.94 15.98
N ARG A 107 26.14 0.97 15.75
CA ARG A 107 24.78 1.00 16.31
C ARG A 107 24.78 1.03 17.83
N LYS A 108 25.51 0.11 18.45
CA LYS A 108 25.60 0.02 19.92
C LYS A 108 26.11 1.32 20.55
N ASN A 109 27.12 1.96 19.93
CA ASN A 109 27.63 3.24 20.38
C ASN A 109 26.62 4.38 20.17
N ALA A 110 25.83 4.34 19.09
CA ALA A 110 24.73 5.28 18.88
C ALA A 110 23.61 5.11 19.94
N ASP A 111 23.30 3.88 20.35
CA ASP A 111 22.35 3.58 21.45
C ASP A 111 22.86 4.11 22.80
N GLU A 112 24.17 4.07 23.05
CA GLU A 112 24.79 4.67 24.23
C GLU A 112 24.67 6.20 24.20
N LEU A 113 25.04 6.84 23.10
CA LEU A 113 24.93 8.29 22.93
C LEU A 113 23.49 8.77 23.00
N LEU A 114 22.53 8.00 22.47
CA LEU A 114 21.10 8.32 22.58
C LEU A 114 20.65 8.40 24.04
N ARG A 115 21.06 7.41 24.86
CA ARG A 115 20.73 7.36 26.30
C ARG A 115 21.34 8.55 27.06
N LEU A 116 22.56 8.95 26.69
CA LEU A 116 23.23 10.11 27.29
C LEU A 116 22.62 11.44 26.84
N TRP A 117 22.25 11.55 25.56
CA TRP A 117 21.66 12.77 24.99
C TRP A 117 20.29 13.06 25.61
N GLY A 118 19.47 12.04 25.85
CA GLY A 118 18.25 12.12 26.68
C GLY A 118 17.11 13.00 26.17
N LYS A 119 17.25 13.64 24.99
CA LYS A 119 16.25 14.56 24.42
C LYS A 119 15.29 13.91 23.42
N GLY A 120 15.44 12.62 23.13
CA GLY A 120 14.59 11.88 22.20
C GLY A 120 14.84 10.38 22.28
N LYS A 121 14.07 9.59 21.52
CA LYS A 121 14.07 8.12 21.64
C LYS A 121 14.66 7.41 20.42
N GLN A 122 15.14 8.13 19.41
CA GLN A 122 15.77 7.55 18.23
C GLN A 122 17.03 8.31 17.80
N HIS A 123 18.04 7.54 17.38
CA HIS A 123 19.30 8.06 16.83
C HIS A 123 19.36 7.99 15.30
N TYR A 124 18.41 7.29 14.66
CA TYR A 124 18.28 7.12 13.19
C TYR A 124 19.49 6.48 12.48
N GLN A 125 20.49 5.98 13.21
CA GLN A 125 21.68 5.31 12.64
C GLN A 125 21.34 3.86 12.25
N THR A 126 20.48 3.73 11.24
CA THR A 126 20.05 2.44 10.70
C THR A 126 21.15 1.79 9.84
N LEU A 127 20.99 0.52 9.46
CA LEU A 127 21.83 -0.17 8.48
C LEU A 127 21.94 0.65 7.19
N ASN A 128 20.87 1.33 6.79
CA ASN A 128 20.90 2.22 5.63
C ASN A 128 21.83 3.43 5.84
N ALA A 129 21.74 4.11 6.97
CA ALA A 129 22.62 5.22 7.30
C ALA A 129 24.09 4.77 7.42
N ILE A 130 24.34 3.69 8.16
CA ILE A 130 25.69 3.20 8.44
C ILE A 130 26.38 2.69 7.17
N THR A 131 25.66 1.95 6.32
CA THR A 131 26.20 1.52 5.03
C THR A 131 26.39 2.67 4.05
N THR A 132 25.61 3.74 4.18
CA THR A 132 25.87 4.99 3.45
C THR A 132 27.21 5.60 3.86
N TYR A 133 27.56 5.64 5.15
CA TYR A 133 28.87 6.11 5.60
C TYR A 133 30.02 5.26 5.05
N LEU A 134 29.87 3.92 5.10
CA LEU A 134 30.84 2.98 4.53
C LEU A 134 31.05 3.20 3.03
N TRP A 135 29.95 3.34 2.28
CA TRP A 135 29.99 3.62 0.84
C TRP A 135 30.60 4.99 0.52
N LEU A 136 30.32 6.03 1.30
CA LEU A 136 30.93 7.35 1.11
C LEU A 136 32.45 7.31 1.31
N ARG A 137 32.93 6.57 2.31
CA ARG A 137 34.36 6.45 2.62
C ARG A 137 35.11 5.50 1.68
N TYR A 138 34.48 4.41 1.27
CA TYR A 138 35.05 3.37 0.40
C TYR A 138 34.07 3.02 -0.74
N PRO A 139 33.81 3.95 -1.67
CA PRO A 139 32.85 3.75 -2.76
C PRO A 139 33.27 2.63 -3.73
N ASP A 140 34.57 2.31 -3.77
CA ASP A 140 35.13 1.20 -4.54
C ASP A 140 35.00 -0.17 -3.85
N LYS A 141 34.38 -0.26 -2.67
CA LYS A 141 34.24 -1.51 -1.90
C LYS A 141 32.84 -1.74 -1.33
N TYR A 142 32.16 -0.71 -0.86
CA TYR A 142 30.86 -0.85 -0.20
C TYR A 142 29.72 -0.29 -1.04
N TYR A 143 28.50 -0.58 -0.61
CA TYR A 143 27.26 -0.13 -1.22
C TYR A 143 26.31 0.41 -0.14
N ILE A 144 25.19 1.00 -0.55
CA ILE A 144 24.10 1.34 0.37
C ILE A 144 23.15 0.15 0.50
N TYR A 145 22.87 -0.27 1.73
CA TYR A 145 21.83 -1.24 2.03
C TYR A 145 20.51 -0.54 2.36
N LYS A 146 19.50 -0.68 1.51
CA LYS A 146 18.11 -0.33 1.83
C LYS A 146 17.28 -1.60 1.75
N TYR A 147 16.57 -1.96 2.82
CA TYR A 147 15.90 -3.25 2.93
C TYR A 147 14.94 -3.53 1.76
N SER A 148 14.01 -2.61 1.45
CA SER A 148 13.07 -2.80 0.33
C SER A 148 13.77 -3.02 -1.02
N CYS A 149 14.81 -2.23 -1.31
CA CYS A 149 15.62 -2.37 -2.52
C CYS A 149 16.33 -3.73 -2.54
N ALA A 150 17.04 -4.07 -1.46
CA ALA A 150 17.78 -5.32 -1.34
C ALA A 150 16.86 -6.54 -1.46
N ARG A 151 15.70 -6.51 -0.81
CA ARG A 151 14.69 -7.57 -0.86
C ARG A 151 14.20 -7.80 -2.29
N LYS A 152 13.88 -6.73 -3.02
CA LYS A 152 13.43 -6.81 -4.41
C LYS A 152 14.53 -7.33 -5.34
N MET A 153 15.77 -6.88 -5.13
CA MET A 153 16.95 -7.38 -5.85
C MET A 153 17.16 -8.88 -5.63
N VAL A 154 17.15 -9.32 -4.37
CA VAL A 154 17.28 -10.73 -3.99
C VAL A 154 16.17 -11.56 -4.61
N ARG A 155 14.92 -11.11 -4.55
CA ARG A 155 13.79 -11.81 -5.17
C ARG A 155 13.97 -12.04 -6.67
N GLU A 156 14.39 -11.02 -7.41
CA GLU A 156 14.51 -11.13 -8.87
C GLU A 156 15.76 -11.88 -9.32
N LEU A 157 16.84 -11.85 -8.51
CA LEU A 157 18.16 -12.32 -8.95
C LEU A 157 18.69 -13.52 -8.18
N MET A 158 18.28 -13.71 -6.93
CA MET A 158 18.76 -14.78 -6.06
C MET A 158 17.64 -15.32 -5.15
N PRO A 159 16.58 -15.92 -5.72
CA PRO A 159 15.39 -16.34 -4.95
C PRO A 159 15.67 -17.45 -3.91
N SER A 160 16.84 -18.08 -3.95
CA SER A 160 17.29 -19.01 -2.90
C SER A 160 17.67 -18.31 -1.58
N MET A 161 17.88 -17.00 -1.61
CA MET A 161 18.16 -16.17 -0.45
C MET A 161 16.88 -15.49 0.02
N VAL A 162 16.62 -15.52 1.33
CA VAL A 162 15.48 -14.86 1.94
C VAL A 162 15.99 -13.83 2.94
N LEU A 163 15.62 -12.57 2.72
CA LEU A 163 15.89 -11.48 3.67
C LEU A 163 14.73 -11.35 4.66
N LYS A 164 15.07 -11.01 5.90
CA LYS A 164 14.10 -10.73 6.95
C LYS A 164 14.46 -9.40 7.62
N LYS A 165 13.54 -8.44 7.54
CA LYS A 165 13.73 -7.12 8.15
C LYS A 165 14.01 -7.27 9.65
N GLY A 166 15.06 -6.60 10.11
CA GLY A 166 15.47 -6.60 11.51
C GLY A 166 16.37 -7.78 11.93
N SER A 167 16.83 -8.64 11.01
CA SER A 167 17.76 -9.74 11.33
C SER A 167 19.17 -9.30 11.74
N GLY A 168 19.55 -8.04 11.49
CA GLY A 168 20.88 -7.51 11.81
C GLY A 168 21.75 -7.23 10.58
N ALA A 169 23.04 -6.99 10.83
CA ALA A 169 24.01 -6.58 9.80
C ALA A 169 24.54 -7.76 8.95
N GLU A 170 24.23 -9.00 9.31
CA GLU A 170 24.65 -10.21 8.60
C GLU A 170 24.11 -10.22 7.16
N GLU A 171 22.86 -9.81 6.97
CA GLU A 171 22.22 -9.72 5.65
C GLU A 171 22.90 -8.70 4.73
N VAL A 172 23.49 -7.64 5.30
CA VAL A 172 24.23 -6.61 4.54
C VAL A 172 25.40 -7.24 3.80
N SER A 173 26.14 -8.13 4.47
CA SER A 173 27.30 -8.81 3.89
C SER A 173 26.91 -9.67 2.68
N GLU A 174 25.82 -10.43 2.79
CA GLU A 174 25.35 -11.26 1.69
C GLU A 174 24.81 -10.44 0.52
N VAL A 175 24.10 -9.35 0.79
CA VAL A 175 23.62 -8.42 -0.26
C VAL A 175 24.79 -7.72 -0.95
N PHE A 176 25.86 -7.36 -0.23
CA PHE A 176 27.06 -6.80 -0.86
C PHE A 176 27.73 -7.78 -1.82
N LYS A 177 27.75 -9.08 -1.51
CA LYS A 177 28.27 -10.09 -2.46
C LYS A 177 27.39 -10.19 -3.71
N LEU A 178 26.07 -10.10 -3.58
CA LEU A 178 25.17 -10.02 -4.74
C LEU A 178 25.49 -8.77 -5.58
N TYR A 179 25.67 -7.63 -4.93
CA TYR A 179 26.00 -6.37 -5.60
C TYR A 179 27.39 -6.39 -6.27
N ASP A 180 28.37 -7.11 -5.70
CA ASP A 180 29.66 -7.37 -6.36
C ASP A 180 29.52 -8.13 -7.67
N GLU A 181 28.67 -9.16 -7.73
CA GLU A 181 28.42 -9.88 -8.97
C GLU A 181 27.71 -9.00 -10.00
N ILE A 182 26.78 -8.15 -9.56
CA ILE A 182 26.10 -7.20 -10.45
C ILE A 182 27.10 -6.16 -10.99
N ALA A 183 27.99 -5.63 -10.15
CA ALA A 183 29.03 -4.69 -10.58
C ALA A 183 29.93 -5.29 -11.67
N LYS A 184 30.31 -6.58 -11.53
CA LYS A 184 31.08 -7.30 -12.57
C LYS A 184 30.32 -7.42 -13.89
N VAL A 185 28.99 -7.55 -13.85
CA VAL A 185 28.16 -7.59 -15.06
C VAL A 185 28.04 -6.19 -15.67
N LEU A 186 27.76 -5.15 -14.87
CA LEU A 186 27.68 -3.77 -15.35
C LEU A 186 29.00 -3.31 -15.97
N GLN A 187 30.16 -3.70 -15.42
CA GLN A 187 31.48 -3.34 -15.97
C GLN A 187 31.75 -3.95 -17.34
N LYS A 188 31.05 -5.03 -17.71
CA LYS A 188 31.13 -5.64 -19.05
C LYS A 188 30.14 -5.02 -20.03
N ASP A 189 29.19 -4.24 -19.55
CA ASP A 189 28.22 -3.53 -20.38
C ASP A 189 28.80 -2.18 -20.85
N ALA A 190 29.15 -2.11 -22.13
CA ALA A 190 29.79 -0.92 -22.70
C ALA A 190 28.86 0.31 -22.72
N ASP A 191 27.54 0.12 -22.75
CA ASP A 191 26.59 1.23 -22.81
C ASP A 191 26.53 1.95 -21.47
N ILE A 192 26.48 1.22 -20.36
CA ILE A 192 26.37 1.82 -19.01
C ILE A 192 27.55 2.75 -18.72
N ARG A 193 28.78 2.33 -19.02
CA ARG A 193 29.96 3.19 -18.82
C ARG A 193 29.87 4.46 -19.66
N LYS A 194 29.53 4.33 -20.95
CA LYS A 194 29.40 5.47 -21.87
C LYS A 194 28.28 6.41 -21.43
N MET A 195 27.14 5.86 -20.99
CA MET A 195 26.01 6.63 -20.48
C MET A 195 26.43 7.44 -19.25
N LEU A 196 27.18 6.84 -18.34
CA LEU A 196 27.71 7.50 -17.14
C LEU A 196 28.76 8.58 -17.48
N ASP A 197 29.69 8.30 -18.39
CA ASP A 197 30.69 9.28 -18.83
C ASP A 197 30.08 10.55 -19.46
N ASN A 198 28.93 10.41 -20.13
CA ASN A 198 28.24 11.54 -20.76
C ASN A 198 27.57 12.50 -19.76
N VAL A 199 27.35 12.07 -18.52
CA VAL A 199 26.55 12.78 -17.52
C VAL A 199 27.34 13.15 -16.27
N LEU A 200 28.43 12.45 -15.97
CA LEU A 200 29.30 12.80 -14.85
C LEU A 200 30.08 14.09 -15.16
N THR A 201 30.06 14.99 -14.20
CA THR A 201 30.79 16.26 -14.20
C THR A 201 32.01 16.19 -13.28
N GLU A 202 32.88 17.21 -13.29
CA GLU A 202 34.11 17.23 -12.46
C GLU A 202 33.85 17.19 -10.94
N ASP A 203 32.66 17.63 -10.52
CA ASP A 203 32.19 17.56 -9.12
C ASP A 203 31.55 16.20 -8.76
N CYS A 204 31.61 15.22 -9.66
CA CYS A 204 31.16 13.86 -9.40
C CYS A 204 32.33 12.89 -9.14
N TYR A 205 32.05 11.86 -8.36
CA TYR A 205 32.96 10.72 -8.23
C TYR A 205 32.99 9.91 -9.54
N PRO A 206 34.15 9.49 -10.08
CA PRO A 206 34.21 8.84 -11.40
C PRO A 206 33.57 7.45 -11.50
N ASP A 207 33.43 6.76 -10.36
CA ASP A 207 32.82 5.43 -10.25
C ASP A 207 33.39 4.40 -11.22
N LYS A 208 34.72 4.23 -11.19
CA LYS A 208 35.45 3.36 -12.15
C LYS A 208 34.97 1.90 -12.11
N ASN A 209 34.60 1.42 -10.91
CA ASN A 209 34.13 0.06 -10.69
C ASN A 209 32.60 -0.09 -10.79
N LEU A 210 31.88 0.97 -11.17
CA LEU A 210 30.42 1.03 -11.31
C LEU A 210 29.65 0.62 -10.05
N ARG A 211 30.23 0.78 -8.87
CA ARG A 211 29.59 0.40 -7.60
C ARG A 211 28.53 1.40 -7.19
N THR A 212 28.75 2.68 -7.45
CA THR A 212 27.71 3.70 -7.25
C THR A 212 26.56 3.51 -8.25
N ALA A 213 26.86 3.11 -9.49
CA ALA A 213 25.84 2.70 -10.44
C ALA A 213 25.02 1.49 -9.96
N VAL A 214 25.63 0.51 -9.28
CA VAL A 214 24.87 -0.59 -8.63
C VAL A 214 23.96 -0.06 -7.51
N VAL A 215 24.42 0.90 -6.71
CA VAL A 215 23.55 1.55 -5.71
C VAL A 215 22.34 2.18 -6.40
N ASP A 216 22.57 2.98 -7.45
CA ASP A 216 21.49 3.61 -8.21
C ASP A 216 20.53 2.58 -8.84
N LEU A 217 21.08 1.52 -9.44
CA LEU A 217 20.31 0.40 -9.98
C LEU A 217 19.42 -0.25 -8.91
N ALA A 218 19.93 -0.46 -7.69
CA ALA A 218 19.14 -1.03 -6.60
C ALA A 218 17.99 -0.11 -6.18
N TYR A 219 18.20 1.21 -6.18
CA TYR A 219 17.13 2.19 -5.95
C TYR A 219 16.09 2.17 -7.09
N PHE A 220 16.54 2.13 -8.35
CA PHE A 220 15.67 1.96 -9.51
C PHE A 220 14.83 0.70 -9.41
N VAL A 221 15.45 -0.44 -9.10
CA VAL A 221 14.74 -1.71 -8.95
C VAL A 221 13.71 -1.63 -7.83
N GLY A 222 14.09 -1.06 -6.68
CA GLY A 222 13.19 -0.81 -5.55
C GLY A 222 11.94 -0.01 -5.94
N ARG A 223 12.10 1.06 -6.72
CA ARG A 223 11.06 2.08 -6.94
C ARG A 223 10.29 1.98 -8.25
N TYR A 224 10.93 1.55 -9.33
CA TYR A 224 10.42 1.74 -10.69
C TYR A 224 10.41 0.46 -11.52
N TYR A 225 11.19 -0.56 -11.14
CA TYR A 225 11.17 -1.83 -11.86
C TYR A 225 9.96 -2.68 -11.43
N HIS A 226 8.91 -2.69 -12.24
CA HIS A 226 7.72 -3.52 -12.02
C HIS A 226 7.62 -4.55 -13.14
N PRO A 227 8.21 -5.76 -12.98
CA PRO A 227 7.97 -6.83 -13.93
C PRO A 227 6.48 -7.19 -13.91
N GLU A 228 5.98 -7.86 -14.95
CA GLU A 228 4.57 -8.27 -14.98
C GLU A 228 4.17 -8.96 -13.67
N PRO A 229 3.00 -8.61 -13.10
CA PRO A 229 2.59 -9.10 -11.80
C PRO A 229 2.57 -10.63 -11.82
N LYS A 230 3.47 -11.25 -11.05
CA LYS A 230 3.42 -12.69 -10.80
C LYS A 230 2.10 -12.97 -10.09
N MET A 231 1.16 -13.61 -10.78
CA MET A 231 -0.16 -13.94 -10.22
C MET A 231 -0.10 -15.04 -9.15
N LEU A 232 1.10 -15.58 -8.88
CA LEU A 232 1.34 -16.65 -7.94
C LEU A 232 2.26 -16.17 -6.82
N PRO A 233 2.06 -16.64 -5.58
CA PRO A 233 2.93 -16.33 -4.46
C PRO A 233 4.37 -16.73 -4.74
N GLU A 234 5.32 -16.05 -4.09
CA GLU A 234 6.73 -16.39 -4.21
C GLU A 234 6.99 -17.84 -3.74
N PRO A 235 7.78 -18.64 -4.49
CA PRO A 235 8.10 -20.01 -4.09
C PRO A 235 8.67 -20.06 -2.66
N GLY A 236 8.04 -20.85 -1.78
CA GLY A 236 8.44 -20.99 -0.38
C GLY A 236 7.76 -20.02 0.59
N THR A 237 6.97 -19.06 0.11
CA THR A 237 6.15 -18.19 0.97
C THR A 237 4.74 -18.78 1.14
N LYS A 238 4.25 -18.83 2.40
CA LYS A 238 2.86 -19.19 2.67
C LYS A 238 1.99 -17.99 2.35
N VAL A 239 0.97 -18.18 1.52
CA VAL A 239 -0.06 -17.16 1.26
C VAL A 239 -0.73 -16.79 2.57
N GLN A 240 -0.71 -15.51 2.91
CA GLN A 240 -1.38 -14.99 4.09
C GLN A 240 -2.74 -14.41 3.73
N THR A 241 -3.64 -14.39 4.71
CA THR A 241 -4.95 -13.78 4.59
C THR A 241 -5.07 -12.64 5.60
N TRP A 242 -5.52 -11.49 5.11
CA TRP A 242 -5.59 -10.23 5.86
C TRP A 242 -7.01 -9.68 5.89
N ILE A 243 -7.41 -9.15 7.04
CA ILE A 243 -8.57 -8.26 7.16
C ILE A 243 -8.07 -6.82 7.16
N TYR A 244 -8.62 -5.97 6.31
CA TYR A 244 -8.16 -4.59 6.08
C TYR A 244 -9.30 -3.58 6.14
N SER A 245 -9.07 -2.45 6.82
CA SER A 245 -10.01 -1.32 6.90
C SER A 245 -9.52 -0.15 6.03
N PRO A 246 -10.18 0.16 4.90
CA PRO A 246 -9.79 1.26 4.02
C PRO A 246 -10.25 2.62 4.57
N GLY A 247 -9.61 3.04 5.65
CA GLY A 247 -9.92 4.26 6.37
C GLY A 247 -11.19 4.19 7.23
N GLU A 248 -11.43 5.25 7.99
CA GLU A 248 -12.60 5.35 8.86
C GLU A 248 -13.89 5.25 8.03
N GLY A 249 -14.83 4.39 8.47
CA GLY A 249 -16.07 4.13 7.73
C GLY A 249 -15.89 3.53 6.34
N ALA A 250 -14.69 3.01 6.01
CA ALA A 250 -14.30 2.61 4.67
C ALA A 250 -14.26 3.75 3.63
N ARG A 251 -14.04 5.01 4.06
CA ARG A 251 -14.05 6.19 3.17
C ARG A 251 -13.06 6.15 2.01
N LYS A 252 -12.01 5.31 2.06
CA LYS A 252 -11.03 5.14 0.98
C LYS A 252 -11.38 4.00 0.01
N TRP A 253 -12.48 3.28 0.24
CA TRP A 253 -12.81 2.07 -0.52
C TRP A 253 -12.97 2.32 -2.03
N ASP A 254 -13.72 3.36 -2.40
CA ASP A 254 -13.95 3.66 -3.82
C ASP A 254 -12.64 3.97 -4.55
N GLU A 255 -11.73 4.69 -3.88
CA GLU A 255 -10.37 4.94 -4.41
C GLU A 255 -9.55 3.65 -4.50
N CYS A 256 -9.60 2.79 -3.49
CA CYS A 256 -8.92 1.49 -3.48
C CYS A 256 -9.32 0.63 -4.70
N VAL A 257 -10.61 0.56 -4.99
CA VAL A 257 -11.15 -0.20 -6.13
C VAL A 257 -10.75 0.46 -7.44
N ALA A 258 -11.02 1.75 -7.61
CA ALA A 258 -10.77 2.47 -8.86
C ALA A 258 -9.28 2.45 -9.27
N LYS A 259 -8.37 2.49 -8.28
CA LYS A 259 -6.92 2.51 -8.54
C LYS A 259 -6.25 1.15 -8.41
N ASN A 260 -6.97 0.08 -8.05
CA ASN A 260 -6.39 -1.23 -7.73
C ASN A 260 -5.26 -1.12 -6.69
N LYS A 261 -5.53 -0.39 -5.62
CA LYS A 261 -4.59 -0.15 -4.51
C LYS A 261 -5.25 -0.42 -3.17
N MET A 262 -4.43 -0.56 -2.14
CA MET A 262 -4.82 -0.40 -0.74
C MET A 262 -3.91 0.63 -0.07
N TYR A 263 -4.48 1.37 0.88
CA TYR A 263 -3.87 2.55 1.47
C TYR A 263 -3.83 2.46 3.01
N LEU A 264 -2.71 2.81 3.62
CA LEU A 264 -2.57 2.89 5.08
C LEU A 264 -2.21 4.33 5.50
N GLY A 265 -2.71 4.76 6.66
CA GLY A 265 -2.44 6.10 7.22
C GLY A 265 -1.17 6.12 8.08
N TRP A 266 -1.15 6.99 9.11
CA TRP A 266 0.01 7.34 9.95
C TRP A 266 1.10 8.12 9.19
N ASP A 267 0.69 9.03 8.31
CA ASP A 267 1.59 9.79 7.42
C ASP A 267 2.65 10.61 8.18
N ASP A 268 2.38 11.02 9.42
CA ASP A 268 3.35 11.73 10.28
C ASP A 268 4.57 10.86 10.66
N MET A 269 4.48 9.55 10.49
CA MET A 269 5.63 8.65 10.67
C MET A 269 6.61 8.68 9.48
N GLY A 270 6.26 9.31 8.36
CA GLY A 270 7.08 9.25 7.15
C GLY A 270 7.19 7.82 6.61
N ASP A 271 8.17 7.56 5.74
CA ASP A 271 8.32 6.25 5.08
C ASP A 271 8.61 5.11 6.08
N PHE A 272 7.69 4.14 6.18
CA PHE A 272 7.84 2.97 7.06
C PHE A 272 9.04 2.09 6.72
N ASP A 273 9.59 2.17 5.50
CA ASP A 273 10.75 1.37 5.15
C ASP A 273 12.01 1.79 5.93
N LEU A 274 12.02 3.00 6.52
CA LEU A 274 13.14 3.54 7.28
C LEU A 274 13.26 2.96 8.70
N TYR A 275 12.22 2.31 9.23
CA TYR A 275 12.27 1.68 10.55
C TYR A 275 12.81 0.25 10.44
N GLU A 276 13.73 -0.12 11.32
CA GLU A 276 14.33 -1.46 11.29
C GLU A 276 13.55 -2.49 12.06
N THR A 277 12.86 -2.07 13.12
CA THR A 277 12.08 -2.94 13.98
C THR A 277 10.69 -2.38 14.24
N ARG A 278 9.76 -3.27 14.61
CA ARG A 278 8.44 -2.88 15.09
C ARG A 278 8.52 -2.00 16.35
N GLU A 279 9.53 -2.19 17.20
CA GLU A 279 9.69 -1.39 18.40
C GLU A 279 10.14 0.05 18.07
N ASP A 280 10.93 0.24 17.02
CA ASP A 280 11.25 1.59 16.52
C ASP A 280 9.98 2.30 16.06
N MET A 281 9.12 1.63 15.28
CA MET A 281 7.82 2.18 14.86
C MET A 281 6.95 2.54 16.07
N ARG A 282 6.85 1.64 17.06
CA ARG A 282 6.06 1.87 18.28
C ARG A 282 6.58 3.05 19.10
N THR A 283 7.91 3.14 19.24
CA THR A 283 8.58 4.24 19.94
C THR A 283 8.28 5.56 19.25
N ARG A 284 8.35 5.59 17.92
CA ARG A 284 8.04 6.80 17.13
C ARG A 284 6.58 7.20 17.24
N MET A 285 5.65 6.25 17.23
CA MET A 285 4.23 6.55 17.45
C MET A 285 4.00 7.23 18.80
N LYS A 286 4.69 6.80 19.86
CA LYS A 286 4.61 7.46 21.18
C LYS A 286 5.17 8.88 21.16
N GLU A 287 6.22 9.16 20.40
CA GLU A 287 6.78 10.51 20.26
C GLU A 287 5.83 11.45 19.51
N LEU A 288 5.20 10.97 18.44
CA LEU A 288 4.35 11.79 17.57
C LEU A 288 2.95 12.01 18.14
N TYR A 289 2.37 10.97 18.74
CA TYR A 289 0.95 10.94 19.11
C TYR A 289 0.71 10.91 20.63
N GLY A 290 1.78 10.94 21.44
CA GLY A 290 1.73 10.94 22.90
C GLY A 290 1.82 9.54 23.52
N GLU A 291 2.22 9.45 24.79
CA GLU A 291 2.54 8.18 25.47
C GLU A 291 1.34 7.45 26.08
N GLU A 292 0.17 8.07 26.10
CA GLU A 292 -1.05 7.58 26.76
C GLU A 292 -1.53 6.23 26.20
N LYS A 293 -1.20 5.93 24.94
CA LYS A 293 -1.57 4.70 24.24
C LYS A 293 -0.38 3.76 24.11
N ASP A 294 -0.65 2.46 24.09
CA ASP A 294 0.40 1.45 23.94
C ASP A 294 0.88 1.27 22.49
N TYR A 295 0.12 1.75 21.49
CA TYR A 295 0.32 1.57 20.04
C TYR A 295 0.67 0.14 19.61
N ARG A 296 0.26 -0.88 20.37
CA ARG A 296 0.64 -2.26 20.07
C ARG A 296 0.02 -2.75 18.77
N ASN A 297 -1.25 -2.41 18.53
CA ASN A 297 -1.94 -2.83 17.32
C ASN A 297 -1.57 -1.96 16.12
N ASP A 298 -1.35 -0.66 16.33
CA ASP A 298 -1.00 0.28 15.27
C ASP A 298 0.41 -0.03 14.74
N SER A 299 1.40 -0.18 15.63
CA SER A 299 2.77 -0.55 15.25
C SER A 299 2.84 -1.92 14.59
N LEU A 300 1.98 -2.86 15.01
CA LEU A 300 1.87 -4.16 14.34
C LEU A 300 1.29 -4.00 12.93
N ALA A 301 0.21 -3.24 12.76
CA ALA A 301 -0.40 -3.03 11.44
C ALA A 301 0.55 -2.33 10.46
N THR A 302 1.29 -1.29 10.88
CA THR A 302 2.26 -0.61 10.02
C THR A 302 3.46 -1.51 9.69
N TRP A 303 3.92 -2.32 10.65
CA TRP A 303 4.99 -3.29 10.44
C TRP A 303 4.59 -4.41 9.48
N GLU A 304 3.43 -5.04 9.71
CA GLU A 304 2.89 -6.10 8.87
C GLU A 304 2.64 -5.61 7.45
N PHE A 305 2.04 -4.42 7.31
CA PHE A 305 1.81 -3.78 6.01
C PHE A 305 3.11 -3.52 5.26
N THR A 306 4.20 -3.15 5.93
CA THR A 306 5.46 -2.79 5.25
C THR A 306 6.34 -4.01 4.99
N SER A 307 6.44 -4.91 5.97
CA SER A 307 7.50 -5.92 6.03
C SER A 307 7.03 -7.35 5.82
N GLU A 308 5.80 -7.69 6.22
CA GLU A 308 5.32 -9.09 6.28
C GLU A 308 4.32 -9.44 5.17
N MET A 309 3.53 -8.46 4.71
CA MET A 309 2.61 -8.64 3.59
C MET A 309 3.38 -8.82 2.28
N ASN A 310 3.00 -9.84 1.51
CA ASN A 310 3.67 -10.29 0.29
C ASN A 310 2.76 -10.23 -0.92
N ILE A 311 3.36 -10.18 -2.11
CA ILE A 311 2.64 -10.39 -3.37
C ILE A 311 2.02 -11.80 -3.34
N GLY A 312 0.74 -11.90 -3.72
CA GLY A 312 -0.05 -13.12 -3.66
C GLY A 312 -0.88 -13.28 -2.38
N ASP A 313 -0.65 -12.46 -1.35
CA ASP A 313 -1.49 -12.48 -0.14
C ASP A 313 -2.94 -12.05 -0.46
N VAL A 314 -3.90 -12.63 0.26
CA VAL A 314 -5.33 -12.35 0.11
C VAL A 314 -5.74 -11.28 1.11
N VAL A 315 -6.51 -10.28 0.67
CA VAL A 315 -7.02 -9.19 1.49
C VAL A 315 -8.54 -9.16 1.41
N PHE A 316 -9.20 -9.18 2.56
CA PHE A 316 -10.63 -8.86 2.69
C PHE A 316 -10.78 -7.45 3.26
N ALA A 317 -11.32 -6.54 2.46
CA ALA A 317 -11.64 -5.19 2.89
C ALA A 317 -12.93 -5.18 3.71
N LYS A 318 -13.00 -4.39 4.79
CA LYS A 318 -14.18 -4.29 5.66
C LYS A 318 -14.69 -2.86 5.83
N LYS A 319 -16.00 -2.74 6.04
CA LYS A 319 -16.69 -1.52 6.47
C LYS A 319 -17.21 -1.72 7.88
N GLY A 320 -16.61 -1.01 8.83
CA GLY A 320 -16.87 -1.20 10.25
C GLY A 320 -16.47 -2.60 10.74
N ARG A 321 -17.33 -3.22 11.55
CA ARG A 321 -17.11 -4.57 12.12
C ARG A 321 -18.09 -5.62 11.58
N GLY A 322 -19.13 -5.22 10.85
CA GLY A 322 -20.20 -6.12 10.44
C GLY A 322 -20.25 -6.39 8.94
N CYS A 323 -19.32 -5.88 8.14
CA CYS A 323 -19.43 -5.97 6.69
C CYS A 323 -18.06 -6.14 6.02
N ILE A 324 -17.96 -7.12 5.13
CA ILE A 324 -16.89 -7.21 4.13
C ILE A 324 -17.36 -6.45 2.89
N ILE A 325 -16.48 -5.62 2.32
CA ILE A 325 -16.79 -4.80 1.15
C ILE A 325 -16.02 -5.22 -0.12
N GLY A 326 -15.04 -6.10 0.04
CA GLY A 326 -14.33 -6.68 -1.09
C GLY A 326 -13.28 -7.71 -0.69
N ARG A 327 -12.81 -8.42 -1.71
CA ARG A 327 -11.67 -9.34 -1.66
C ARG A 327 -10.74 -9.01 -2.80
N GLY A 328 -9.44 -9.07 -2.52
CA GLY A 328 -8.40 -8.84 -3.50
C GLY A 328 -7.14 -9.62 -3.20
N ILE A 329 -6.23 -9.61 -4.17
CA ILE A 329 -4.92 -10.23 -4.09
C ILE A 329 -3.86 -9.13 -4.19
N VAL A 330 -2.91 -9.10 -3.26
CA VAL A 330 -1.79 -8.15 -3.28
C VAL A 330 -0.93 -8.43 -4.52
N THR A 331 -0.69 -7.41 -5.33
CA THR A 331 0.07 -7.51 -6.59
C THR A 331 1.35 -6.67 -6.59
N GLY A 332 1.58 -5.85 -5.56
CA GLY A 332 2.75 -4.99 -5.45
C GLY A 332 3.37 -4.97 -4.06
N ASP A 333 4.65 -4.63 -4.02
CA ASP A 333 5.37 -4.33 -2.79
C ASP A 333 4.84 -3.06 -2.12
N TYR A 334 5.30 -2.81 -0.89
CA TYR A 334 5.04 -1.55 -0.19
C TYR A 334 5.72 -0.37 -0.92
N GLU A 335 4.97 0.71 -1.09
CA GLU A 335 5.42 1.97 -1.68
C GLU A 335 5.04 3.14 -0.76
N TYR A 336 5.89 4.17 -0.68
CA TYR A 336 5.60 5.43 0.00
C TYR A 336 5.41 6.55 -1.01
N ASP A 337 4.17 6.94 -1.25
CA ASP A 337 3.77 7.94 -2.22
C ASP A 337 3.66 9.34 -1.57
N LYS A 338 4.75 10.10 -1.68
CA LYS A 338 4.86 11.46 -1.15
C LYS A 338 3.96 12.48 -1.87
N SER A 339 3.42 12.15 -3.04
CA SER A 339 2.57 13.07 -3.81
C SER A 339 1.15 13.16 -3.25
N ARG A 340 0.77 12.25 -2.34
CA ARG A 340 -0.56 12.20 -1.73
C ARG A 340 -0.64 13.10 -0.49
N ASP A 341 -1.79 13.74 -0.32
CA ASP A 341 -2.06 14.55 0.87
C ASP A 341 -2.21 13.69 2.13
N GLU A 342 -2.97 12.58 2.04
CA GLU A 342 -3.18 11.60 3.11
C GLU A 342 -3.09 10.15 2.60
N TYR A 343 -2.82 9.23 3.52
CA TYR A 343 -2.63 7.80 3.26
C TYR A 343 -1.55 7.55 2.20
N ARG A 344 -0.32 7.91 2.53
CA ARG A 344 0.86 7.84 1.66
C ARG A 344 1.46 6.44 1.56
N HIS A 345 0.97 5.49 2.36
CA HIS A 345 1.47 4.11 2.37
C HIS A 345 0.60 3.25 1.46
N VAL A 346 1.19 2.72 0.40
CA VAL A 346 0.45 2.13 -0.72
C VAL A 346 0.91 0.70 -0.98
N ARG A 347 -0.03 -0.16 -1.35
CA ARG A 347 0.23 -1.43 -2.02
C ARG A 347 -0.71 -1.62 -3.20
N SER A 348 -0.23 -2.25 -4.27
CA SER A 348 -1.09 -2.65 -5.39
C SER A 348 -1.90 -3.89 -5.01
N VAL A 349 -3.19 -3.89 -5.34
CA VAL A 349 -4.13 -4.98 -5.07
C VAL A 349 -5.04 -5.16 -6.28
N LYS A 350 -5.15 -6.39 -6.78
CA LYS A 350 -6.18 -6.75 -7.74
C LYS A 350 -7.43 -7.18 -6.97
N TRP A 351 -8.48 -6.36 -6.99
CA TRP A 351 -9.76 -6.69 -6.37
C TRP A 351 -10.53 -7.66 -7.26
N ASP A 352 -10.79 -8.88 -6.79
CA ASP A 352 -11.51 -9.92 -7.53
C ASP A 352 -12.99 -10.02 -7.11
N LYS A 353 -13.36 -9.49 -5.94
CA LYS A 353 -14.75 -9.34 -5.50
C LYS A 353 -14.94 -7.95 -4.90
N VAL A 354 -16.01 -7.27 -5.33
CA VAL A 354 -16.44 -5.97 -4.79
C VAL A 354 -17.95 -6.05 -4.57
N GLY A 355 -18.42 -5.65 -3.38
CA GLY A 355 -19.82 -5.78 -2.96
C GLY A 355 -19.94 -5.76 -1.45
N GLU A 356 -21.13 -5.71 -0.87
CA GLU A 356 -21.30 -5.68 0.59
C GLU A 356 -21.82 -7.02 1.13
N TRP A 357 -21.05 -7.67 2.01
CA TRP A 357 -21.43 -8.92 2.69
C TRP A 357 -21.52 -8.71 4.20
N THR A 358 -22.76 -8.70 4.71
CA THR A 358 -23.04 -8.56 6.15
C THR A 358 -22.69 -9.83 6.90
N LEU A 359 -21.95 -9.68 7.99
CA LEU A 359 -21.52 -10.75 8.89
C LEU A 359 -22.40 -10.80 10.13
N LYS A 360 -22.69 -12.02 10.58
CA LYS A 360 -23.39 -12.26 11.86
C LYS A 360 -22.48 -12.01 13.07
N GLU A 361 -21.17 -12.26 12.90
CA GLU A 361 -20.17 -12.08 13.94
C GLU A 361 -19.27 -10.87 13.65
N PRO A 362 -18.84 -10.13 14.69
CA PRO A 362 -18.07 -8.92 14.48
C PRO A 362 -16.62 -9.21 14.10
N LEU A 363 -16.15 -8.53 13.06
CA LEU A 363 -14.74 -8.47 12.66
C LEU A 363 -13.86 -7.80 13.71
N ALA A 364 -12.55 -8.09 13.59
CA ALA A 364 -11.51 -7.42 14.35
C ALA A 364 -11.62 -5.90 14.23
N MET A 365 -11.40 -5.20 15.34
CA MET A 365 -11.45 -3.73 15.37
C MET A 365 -10.27 -3.09 14.63
N LYS A 366 -9.13 -3.79 14.56
CA LYS A 366 -7.85 -3.27 14.05
C LYS A 366 -7.91 -2.93 12.56
N THR A 367 -7.06 -2.00 12.13
CA THR A 367 -6.97 -1.55 10.73
C THR A 367 -6.50 -2.65 9.80
N LEU A 368 -5.47 -3.40 10.21
CA LEU A 368 -4.96 -4.58 9.51
C LEU A 368 -4.87 -5.73 10.51
N THR A 369 -5.22 -6.94 10.10
CA THR A 369 -5.10 -8.14 10.94
C THR A 369 -4.80 -9.36 10.08
N ASN A 370 -3.69 -10.04 10.39
CA ASN A 370 -3.43 -11.36 9.84
C ASN A 370 -4.38 -12.40 10.46
N VAL A 371 -5.12 -13.10 9.61
CA VAL A 371 -6.07 -14.15 10.02
C VAL A 371 -5.69 -15.53 9.47
N THR A 372 -4.49 -15.67 8.91
CA THR A 372 -4.01 -16.89 8.25
C THR A 372 -4.07 -18.12 9.15
N SER A 373 -3.79 -17.97 10.44
CA SER A 373 -3.82 -19.06 11.41
C SER A 373 -5.23 -19.57 11.73
N TYR A 374 -6.29 -18.84 11.36
CA TYR A 374 -7.68 -19.20 11.61
C TYR A 374 -8.30 -19.83 10.36
N ALA A 375 -7.85 -21.04 9.99
CA ALA A 375 -8.21 -21.70 8.73
C ALA A 375 -9.74 -21.79 8.51
N ASN A 376 -10.51 -22.24 9.50
CA ASN A 376 -11.98 -22.33 9.41
C ASN A 376 -12.63 -20.96 9.19
N TYR A 377 -12.08 -19.92 9.81
CA TYR A 377 -12.59 -18.55 9.66
C TYR A 377 -12.32 -18.03 8.24
N VAL A 378 -11.12 -18.25 7.70
CA VAL A 378 -10.78 -17.91 6.32
C VAL A 378 -11.62 -18.70 5.31
N GLU A 379 -11.85 -19.99 5.55
CA GLU A 379 -12.71 -20.83 4.71
C GLU A 379 -14.15 -20.30 4.69
N ASN A 380 -14.70 -19.94 5.85
CA ASN A 380 -16.04 -19.37 5.96
C ASN A 380 -16.16 -18.02 5.21
N LEU A 381 -15.14 -17.16 5.28
CA LEU A 381 -15.12 -15.91 4.51
C LEU A 381 -15.12 -16.18 3.00
N ASN A 382 -14.30 -17.11 2.51
CA ASN A 382 -14.29 -17.45 1.08
C ASN A 382 -15.65 -18.03 0.65
N LYS A 383 -16.21 -18.99 1.40
CA LYS A 383 -17.54 -19.56 1.12
C LYS A 383 -18.64 -18.50 1.09
N MET A 384 -18.59 -17.51 1.97
CA MET A 384 -19.55 -16.39 1.99
C MET A 384 -19.47 -15.53 0.72
N LEU A 385 -18.27 -15.33 0.19
CA LEU A 385 -18.07 -14.57 -1.04
C LEU A 385 -18.42 -15.40 -2.29
N GLU A 386 -18.24 -16.72 -2.22
CA GLU A 386 -18.63 -17.67 -3.27
C GLU A 386 -20.15 -17.88 -3.33
N SER A 387 -20.86 -17.91 -2.19
CA SER A 387 -22.30 -18.13 -2.13
C SER A 387 -23.16 -16.98 -2.67
N ARG A 388 -22.56 -15.84 -3.01
CA ARG A 388 -23.19 -14.77 -3.81
C ARG A 388 -22.69 -14.71 -5.26
N THR A 389 -21.97 -15.73 -5.71
CA THR A 389 -21.55 -15.92 -7.10
C THR A 389 -22.43 -16.96 -7.81
N GLU A 390 -23.74 -16.91 -7.58
CA GLU A 390 -24.63 -17.28 -8.67
C GLU A 390 -24.76 -16.03 -9.56
N PRO A 391 -24.55 -16.14 -10.88
CA PRO A 391 -24.87 -15.04 -11.79
C PRO A 391 -26.31 -14.62 -11.50
N GLU A 392 -26.59 -13.31 -11.56
CA GLU A 392 -27.95 -12.80 -11.61
C GLU A 392 -28.75 -13.70 -12.55
N THR A 393 -29.59 -14.56 -11.99
CA THR A 393 -30.58 -15.31 -12.73
C THR A 393 -31.52 -14.25 -13.26
N ALA A 394 -31.27 -13.82 -14.50
CA ALA A 394 -32.07 -12.90 -15.31
C ALA A 394 -33.14 -12.16 -14.48
N SER A 395 -32.70 -11.24 -13.62
CA SER A 395 -33.64 -10.53 -12.76
C SER A 395 -34.35 -9.52 -13.65
N ASN A 396 -35.67 -9.66 -13.78
CA ASN A 396 -36.47 -8.68 -14.48
C ASN A 396 -36.47 -7.37 -13.68
N TYR A 397 -36.69 -6.26 -14.39
CA TYR A 397 -36.81 -4.93 -13.80
C TYR A 397 -38.24 -4.45 -13.93
N TRP A 398 -38.84 -4.05 -12.81
CA TRP A 398 -40.23 -3.61 -12.73
C TRP A 398 -40.32 -2.17 -12.26
N TRP A 399 -41.33 -1.46 -12.73
CA TRP A 399 -41.65 -0.09 -12.30
C TRP A 399 -42.90 -0.09 -11.44
N LEU A 400 -42.77 0.26 -10.16
CA LEU A 400 -43.88 0.27 -9.21
C LEU A 400 -44.37 1.70 -8.98
N CYS A 401 -45.63 1.96 -9.31
CA CYS A 401 -46.22 3.30 -9.26
C CYS A 401 -47.07 3.48 -7.99
N ALA A 402 -46.54 4.14 -6.97
CA ALA A 402 -47.30 4.42 -5.76
C ALA A 402 -47.92 5.81 -5.76
N ASN A 403 -49.15 5.89 -5.24
CA ASN A 403 -49.72 7.16 -4.80
C ASN A 403 -49.27 7.40 -3.34
N PRO A 404 -48.50 8.46 -3.04
CA PRO A 404 -47.97 8.70 -1.70
C PRO A 404 -49.06 8.88 -0.62
N LYS A 405 -50.31 9.18 -1.00
CA LYS A 405 -51.45 9.22 -0.07
C LYS A 405 -51.94 7.83 0.36
N ILE A 406 -51.61 6.79 -0.39
CA ILE A 406 -51.99 5.39 -0.14
C ILE A 406 -50.77 4.62 0.38
N TRP A 407 -49.62 4.80 -0.26
CA TRP A 407 -48.36 4.17 0.11
C TRP A 407 -47.22 5.14 -0.22
N SER A 408 -46.59 5.71 0.81
CA SER A 408 -45.41 6.56 0.61
C SER A 408 -44.17 5.70 0.48
N MET A 409 -43.51 5.79 -0.68
CA MET A 409 -42.24 5.13 -0.92
C MET A 409 -41.13 5.79 -0.11
N THR A 410 -41.20 7.11 0.12
CA THR A 410 -40.22 7.81 0.97
C THR A 410 -40.34 7.39 2.44
N GLY A 411 -41.57 7.24 2.94
CA GLY A 411 -41.84 6.80 4.30
C GLY A 411 -41.63 5.30 4.55
N TRP A 412 -41.55 4.49 3.50
CA TRP A 412 -41.28 3.05 3.59
C TRP A 412 -39.83 2.79 4.03
N MET A 413 -39.63 2.00 5.11
CA MET A 413 -38.31 1.81 5.71
C MET A 413 -37.47 0.78 4.93
N VAL A 414 -36.16 1.03 4.78
CA VAL A 414 -35.25 0.06 4.14
C VAL A 414 -35.22 -1.24 4.95
N GLY A 415 -35.42 -2.37 4.28
CA GLY A 415 -35.51 -3.70 4.87
C GLY A 415 -36.92 -4.14 5.24
N GLU A 416 -37.90 -3.22 5.28
CA GLU A 416 -39.31 -3.54 5.57
C GLU A 416 -39.96 -4.28 4.40
N GLU A 417 -40.77 -5.30 4.71
CA GLU A 417 -41.61 -6.00 3.73
C GLU A 417 -43.00 -5.39 3.67
N GLN A 418 -43.50 -5.17 2.45
CA GLN A 418 -44.86 -4.72 2.20
C GLN A 418 -45.59 -5.76 1.33
N ASP A 419 -46.77 -6.18 1.77
CA ASP A 419 -47.69 -6.97 0.94
C ASP A 419 -48.63 -6.06 0.14
N TYR A 420 -48.91 -6.47 -1.10
CA TYR A 420 -49.80 -5.75 -2.00
C TYR A 420 -50.82 -6.71 -2.61
N THR A 421 -52.10 -6.31 -2.60
CA THR A 421 -53.21 -7.11 -3.13
C THR A 421 -53.40 -6.85 -4.62
N LEU A 422 -53.51 -7.89 -5.43
CA LEU A 422 -53.72 -7.79 -6.88
C LEU A 422 -55.16 -7.45 -7.28
N TYR A 423 -56.07 -7.37 -6.29
CA TYR A 423 -57.47 -6.99 -6.47
C TYR A 423 -57.78 -5.70 -5.72
N ASN A 424 -58.71 -4.91 -6.25
CA ASN A 424 -59.24 -3.75 -5.54
C ASN A 424 -60.34 -4.15 -4.54
N THR A 425 -60.82 -3.19 -3.75
CA THR A 425 -61.85 -3.41 -2.72
C THR A 425 -63.20 -3.89 -3.28
N ALA A 426 -63.44 -3.71 -4.59
CA ALA A 426 -64.63 -4.20 -5.29
C ALA A 426 -64.42 -5.60 -5.93
N GLY A 427 -63.29 -6.26 -5.67
CA GLY A 427 -62.97 -7.59 -6.19
C GLY A 427 -62.50 -7.62 -7.65
N ASN A 428 -62.27 -6.47 -8.27
CA ASN A 428 -61.78 -6.40 -9.64
C ASN A 428 -60.25 -6.49 -9.67
N LYS A 429 -59.69 -7.15 -10.69
CA LYS A 429 -58.24 -7.20 -10.94
C LYS A 429 -57.67 -5.79 -11.10
N ARG A 430 -56.53 -5.53 -10.48
CA ARG A 430 -55.75 -4.30 -10.71
C ARG A 430 -55.15 -4.29 -12.12
N ARG A 431 -54.77 -3.12 -12.60
CA ARG A 431 -54.14 -2.97 -13.93
C ARG A 431 -52.78 -3.66 -13.92
N VAL A 432 -52.27 -3.99 -15.11
CA VAL A 432 -50.99 -4.70 -15.30
C VAL A 432 -50.89 -6.00 -14.47
N PHE A 433 -52.02 -6.68 -14.29
CA PHE A 433 -52.17 -7.89 -13.47
C PHE A 433 -51.13 -8.97 -13.81
N GLN A 434 -50.84 -9.14 -15.10
CA GLN A 434 -49.89 -10.15 -15.57
C GLN A 434 -48.46 -9.87 -15.07
N HIS A 435 -48.05 -8.60 -14.92
CA HIS A 435 -46.72 -8.26 -14.42
C HIS A 435 -46.52 -8.72 -12.97
N PHE A 436 -47.57 -8.63 -12.15
CA PHE A 436 -47.51 -9.18 -10.79
C PHE A 436 -47.40 -10.71 -10.77
N LEU A 437 -47.97 -11.40 -11.77
CA LEU A 437 -47.83 -12.85 -11.91
C LEU A 437 -46.49 -13.26 -12.51
N ASP A 438 -45.87 -12.42 -13.33
CA ASP A 438 -44.61 -12.68 -14.02
C ASP A 438 -43.39 -12.34 -13.17
N ALA A 439 -43.57 -11.45 -12.19
CA ALA A 439 -42.54 -11.09 -11.23
C ALA A 439 -42.09 -12.32 -10.42
N ARG A 440 -40.77 -12.49 -10.28
CA ARG A 440 -40.12 -13.58 -9.54
C ARG A 440 -39.33 -13.05 -8.37
N VAL A 441 -39.13 -13.88 -7.34
CA VAL A 441 -38.31 -13.50 -6.18
C VAL A 441 -36.91 -13.10 -6.64
N GLY A 442 -36.46 -11.93 -6.20
CA GLY A 442 -35.17 -11.37 -6.59
C GLY A 442 -35.22 -10.31 -7.69
N ASP A 443 -36.31 -10.24 -8.46
CA ASP A 443 -36.52 -9.18 -9.46
C ASP A 443 -36.42 -7.78 -8.83
N LYS A 444 -35.87 -6.83 -9.58
CA LYS A 444 -35.64 -5.46 -9.12
C LYS A 444 -36.86 -4.61 -9.38
N VAL A 445 -37.15 -3.72 -8.44
CA VAL A 445 -38.31 -2.84 -8.50
C VAL A 445 -37.87 -1.40 -8.29
N ILE A 446 -38.18 -0.53 -9.26
CA ILE A 446 -37.99 0.92 -9.16
C ILE A 446 -39.22 1.49 -8.44
N CYS A 447 -39.00 2.16 -7.30
CA CYS A 447 -40.07 2.75 -6.50
C CYS A 447 -40.34 4.19 -6.96
N TYR A 448 -41.39 4.35 -7.76
CA TYR A 448 -41.82 5.65 -8.27
C TYR A 448 -43.03 6.15 -7.48
N GLU A 449 -42.93 7.37 -6.94
CA GLU A 449 -44.08 8.08 -6.39
C GLU A 449 -44.72 8.96 -7.48
N ALA A 450 -46.03 8.78 -7.68
CA ALA A 450 -46.83 9.54 -8.61
C ALA A 450 -47.16 10.94 -8.05
N ASN A 451 -48.38 11.46 -8.26
CA ASN A 451 -48.72 12.80 -7.81
C ASN A 451 -48.74 12.92 -6.27
N PRO A 452 -48.19 14.00 -5.68
CA PRO A 452 -47.68 15.20 -6.33
C PRO A 452 -46.17 15.18 -6.66
N THR A 453 -45.40 14.20 -6.16
CA THR A 453 -43.93 14.21 -6.18
C THR A 453 -43.35 13.89 -7.56
N LYS A 454 -43.88 12.88 -8.26
CA LYS A 454 -43.42 12.44 -9.60
C LYS A 454 -41.92 12.12 -9.64
N GLN A 455 -41.47 11.38 -8.64
CA GLN A 455 -40.05 11.08 -8.42
C GLN A 455 -39.82 9.60 -8.17
N ILE A 456 -38.67 9.10 -8.61
CA ILE A 456 -38.13 7.82 -8.14
C ILE A 456 -37.47 8.09 -6.79
N SER A 457 -37.94 7.43 -5.74
CA SER A 457 -37.47 7.69 -4.37
C SER A 457 -36.65 6.54 -3.78
N GLY A 458 -36.52 5.42 -4.48
CA GLY A 458 -35.83 4.24 -3.95
C GLY A 458 -35.90 3.01 -4.85
N LEU A 459 -35.29 1.93 -4.35
CA LEU A 459 -35.30 0.62 -4.98
C LEU A 459 -35.86 -0.42 -4.00
N ALA A 460 -36.51 -1.43 -4.56
CA ALA A 460 -37.01 -2.61 -3.86
C ALA A 460 -36.70 -3.88 -4.65
N VAL A 461 -37.01 -5.02 -4.03
CA VAL A 461 -36.98 -6.33 -4.66
C VAL A 461 -38.27 -7.08 -4.38
N ILE A 462 -38.66 -7.98 -5.28
CA ILE A 462 -39.71 -8.96 -4.99
C ILE A 462 -39.18 -9.91 -3.92
N SER A 463 -39.80 -9.90 -2.74
CA SER A 463 -39.40 -10.75 -1.63
C SER A 463 -40.19 -12.05 -1.55
N LYS A 464 -41.42 -12.07 -2.10
CA LYS A 464 -42.22 -13.29 -2.32
C LYS A 464 -43.00 -13.17 -3.63
N GLU A 465 -43.02 -14.24 -4.41
CA GLU A 465 -43.76 -14.33 -5.67
C GLU A 465 -45.26 -14.19 -5.43
N SER A 466 -46.00 -13.86 -6.49
CA SER A 466 -47.44 -13.79 -6.37
C SER A 466 -48.05 -15.17 -6.16
N ASP A 467 -48.94 -15.27 -5.18
CA ASP A 467 -49.81 -16.44 -4.96
C ASP A 467 -51.11 -16.36 -5.78
N GLY A 468 -51.22 -15.37 -6.68
CA GLY A 468 -52.43 -15.08 -7.46
C GLY A 468 -53.39 -14.08 -6.79
N GLU A 469 -53.18 -13.75 -5.51
CA GLU A 469 -53.96 -12.76 -4.76
C GLU A 469 -53.10 -11.61 -4.24
N ARG A 470 -51.87 -11.88 -3.81
CA ARG A 470 -50.92 -10.94 -3.23
C ARG A 470 -49.54 -11.11 -3.84
N ILE A 471 -48.68 -10.11 -3.62
CA ILE A 471 -47.24 -10.13 -3.90
C ILE A 471 -46.53 -9.35 -2.80
N CYS A 472 -45.29 -9.72 -2.46
CA CYS A 472 -44.51 -9.02 -1.43
C CYS A 472 -43.28 -8.33 -2.03
N PHE A 473 -43.07 -7.10 -1.57
CA PHE A 473 -41.89 -6.31 -1.89
C PHE A 473 -41.08 -6.08 -0.62
N ARG A 474 -39.76 -6.00 -0.75
CA ARG A 474 -38.87 -5.55 0.33
C ARG A 474 -38.04 -4.38 -0.15
N LYS A 475 -38.04 -3.29 0.60
CA LYS A 475 -37.25 -2.12 0.25
C LYS A 475 -35.77 -2.40 0.46
N ILE A 476 -34.93 -2.03 -0.52
CA ILE A 476 -33.48 -2.21 -0.46
C ILE A 476 -32.75 -0.88 -0.31
N GLU A 477 -33.32 0.21 -0.81
CA GLU A 477 -32.65 1.51 -0.84
C GLU A 477 -33.67 2.64 -0.84
N THR A 478 -33.34 3.74 -0.16
CA THR A 478 -33.96 5.05 -0.34
C THR A 478 -32.91 5.94 -1.00
N LEU A 479 -33.24 6.57 -2.13
CA LEU A 479 -32.32 7.47 -2.79
C LEU A 479 -32.14 8.73 -1.94
N ALA A 480 -30.89 9.09 -1.66
CA ALA A 480 -30.56 10.32 -0.94
C ALA A 480 -30.97 11.58 -1.72
N SER A 481 -31.04 11.47 -3.04
CA SER A 481 -31.58 12.48 -3.94
C SER A 481 -32.57 11.79 -4.90
N PRO A 482 -33.89 11.97 -4.71
CA PRO A 482 -34.89 11.42 -5.61
C PRO A 482 -34.69 11.91 -7.05
N VAL A 483 -34.99 11.06 -8.03
CA VAL A 483 -34.84 11.37 -9.46
C VAL A 483 -36.18 11.83 -10.01
N ASP A 484 -36.25 13.03 -10.57
CA ASP A 484 -37.48 13.57 -11.18
C ASP A 484 -37.86 12.82 -12.45
N LEU A 485 -39.16 12.60 -12.67
CA LEU A 485 -39.66 11.96 -13.89
C LEU A 485 -39.24 12.72 -15.17
N SER A 486 -39.03 14.04 -15.08
CA SER A 486 -38.53 14.84 -16.21
C SER A 486 -37.12 14.44 -16.65
N GLU A 487 -36.25 14.04 -15.72
CA GLU A 487 -34.91 13.56 -16.05
C GLU A 487 -34.99 12.23 -16.80
N VAL A 488 -35.82 11.30 -16.31
CA VAL A 488 -36.07 10.00 -16.96
C VAL A 488 -36.63 10.19 -18.38
N LYS A 489 -37.55 11.15 -18.56
CA LYS A 489 -38.13 11.47 -19.89
C LYS A 489 -37.14 12.08 -20.86
N SER A 490 -36.06 12.67 -20.37
CA SER A 490 -35.05 13.30 -21.22
C SER A 490 -34.03 12.31 -21.79
N MET A 491 -33.99 11.08 -21.26
CA MET A 491 -33.07 10.01 -21.66
C MET A 491 -33.57 9.30 -22.94
N PRO A 492 -32.89 9.43 -24.08
CA PRO A 492 -33.33 8.81 -25.34
C PRO A 492 -33.42 7.28 -25.28
N GLU A 493 -32.54 6.65 -24.49
CA GLU A 493 -32.50 5.20 -24.29
C GLU A 493 -33.75 4.64 -23.59
N LEU A 494 -34.49 5.48 -22.86
CA LEU A 494 -35.73 5.10 -22.17
C LEU A 494 -36.99 5.48 -22.94
N ALA A 495 -36.88 6.06 -24.14
CA ALA A 495 -38.03 6.57 -24.88
C ALA A 495 -39.13 5.52 -25.15
N ASN A 496 -38.75 4.25 -25.28
CA ASN A 496 -39.66 3.12 -25.50
C ASN A 496 -40.05 2.37 -24.21
N MET A 497 -39.69 2.89 -23.04
CA MET A 497 -40.07 2.30 -21.76
C MET A 497 -41.59 2.24 -21.64
N GLU A 498 -42.13 1.08 -21.27
CA GLU A 498 -43.58 0.83 -21.24
C GLU A 498 -44.35 1.92 -20.47
N PHE A 499 -43.86 2.31 -19.28
CA PHE A 499 -44.48 3.36 -18.47
C PHE A 499 -44.50 4.74 -19.15
N LEU A 500 -43.47 5.09 -19.93
CA LEU A 500 -43.42 6.38 -20.64
C LEU A 500 -44.33 6.39 -21.87
N VAL A 501 -44.47 5.24 -22.54
CA VAL A 501 -45.37 5.06 -23.70
C VAL A 501 -46.82 4.99 -23.24
N ASN A 502 -47.10 4.32 -22.13
CA ASN A 502 -48.43 4.14 -21.57
C ASN A 502 -48.39 4.25 -20.03
N PRO A 503 -48.65 5.45 -19.45
CA PRO A 503 -48.52 5.68 -18.01
C PRO A 503 -49.66 5.05 -17.17
N ASN A 504 -50.36 4.05 -17.70
CA ASN A 504 -51.46 3.35 -17.04
C ASN A 504 -50.98 2.19 -16.16
N GLY A 505 -49.97 2.40 -15.31
CA GLY A 505 -49.48 1.42 -14.34
C GLY A 505 -50.25 1.42 -13.01
N SER A 506 -50.24 0.28 -12.31
CA SER A 506 -50.59 0.16 -10.88
C SER A 506 -49.34 0.19 -10.01
#